data_AF-A0A916JG70-F1
#
_entry.id   AF-A0A916JG70-F1
#
_cell.length_a   1.000
_cell.length_b   1.000
_cell.length_c   1.000
_cell.angle_alpha   90.00
_cell.angle_beta   90.00
_cell.angle_gamma   90.00
#
_symmetry.space_group_name_H-M   'P 1'
#
loop_
_entity.id
_entity.type
_entity.pdbx_description
1 polymer ?
#
loop_
_entity_poly.entity_id
_entity_poly.type
_entity_poly.pdbx_seq_one_letter_code
_entity_poly.pdbx_strand_id
1 'polypeptide(L)' 'MNGIDLNSQLSTDIEIRRTGVPYLYLTNRATHELIIDVYSKLAQGYIIKPSSPKELISTLKAIMDYWQVCAMPS' A
#
# COMPACT_ATOMS: atom_id res chain seq x y z
N MET A 1 -11.10 10.88 8.47
CA MET A 1 -9.92 9.98 8.48
C MET A 1 -9.53 9.72 7.04
N ASN A 2 -8.32 10.11 6.64
CA ASN A 2 -7.76 9.84 5.31
C ASN A 2 -6.79 8.64 5.39
N GLY A 3 -6.21 8.22 4.25
CA GLY A 3 -5.26 7.08 4.22
C GLY A 3 -3.96 7.33 5.00
N ILE A 4 -3.54 8.57 5.20
CA ILE A 4 -2.35 8.90 6.00
C ILE A 4 -2.65 8.74 7.49
N ASP A 5 -3.83 9.19 7.94
CA ASP A 5 -4.28 9.04 9.32
C ASP A 5 -4.42 7.56 9.68
N LEU A 6 -5.00 6.76 8.77
CA LEU A 6 -5.18 5.32 8.96
C LEU A 6 -3.85 4.58 9.05
N ASN A 7 -2.89 4.89 8.15
CA ASN A 7 -1.54 4.31 8.23
C ASN A 7 -0.87 4.64 9.57
N SER A 8 -0.98 5.88 10.04
CA SER A 8 -0.39 6.30 11.30
C SER A 8 -0.94 5.48 12.48
N GLN A 9 -2.23 5.17 12.50
CA GLN A 9 -2.82 4.32 13.53
C GLN A 9 -2.35 2.86 13.42
N LEU A 10 -2.41 2.26 12.24
CA LEU A 10 -2.01 0.87 12.01
C LEU A 10 -0.51 0.66 12.27
N SER A 11 0.31 1.68 11.98
CA SER A 11 1.76 1.65 12.22
C SER A 11 2.12 1.56 13.70
N THR A 12 1.19 1.85 14.63
CA THR A 12 1.43 1.71 16.08
C THR A 12 1.15 0.29 16.59
N ASP A 13 0.47 -0.53 15.80
CA ASP A 13 0.14 -1.91 16.13
C ASP A 13 1.31 -2.85 15.79
N ILE A 14 1.81 -3.58 16.79
CA ILE A 14 2.96 -4.49 16.66
C ILE A 14 2.59 -5.72 15.82
N GLU A 15 1.38 -6.25 15.96
CA GLU A 15 0.94 -7.45 15.26
C GLU A 15 0.68 -7.16 13.78
N ILE A 16 0.15 -5.97 13.46
CA ILE A 16 -0.04 -5.54 12.07
C ILE A 16 1.30 -5.30 11.36
N ARG A 17 2.27 -4.72 12.08
CA ARG A 17 3.65 -4.60 11.56
C ARG A 17 4.31 -5.96 11.35
N ARG A 18 4.02 -6.93 12.22
CA ARG A 18 4.62 -8.26 12.18
C ARG A 18 4.03 -9.14 11.09
N THR A 19 2.71 -9.13 10.91
CA THR A 19 2.00 -9.89 9.87
C THR A 19 2.30 -9.41 8.45
N GLY A 20 2.93 -8.23 8.30
CA GLY A 20 3.46 -7.74 7.02
C GLY A 20 2.38 -7.39 6.00
N VAL A 21 1.11 -7.21 6.43
CA VAL A 21 0.01 -6.85 5.52
C VAL A 21 0.37 -5.57 4.78
N PRO A 22 0.47 -5.58 3.45
CA PRO A 22 1.10 -4.49 2.74
C PRO A 22 0.20 -3.26 2.68
N TYR A 23 0.64 -2.17 3.32
CA TYR A 23 -0.08 -0.91 3.23
C TYR A 23 0.16 -0.29 1.86
N LEU A 24 -0.91 -0.20 1.07
CA LEU A 24 -0.89 0.34 -0.28
C LEU A 24 -1.69 1.63 -0.37
N TYR A 25 -1.06 2.66 -0.92
CA TYR A 25 -1.77 3.88 -1.29
C TYR A 25 -2.27 3.76 -2.73
N LEU A 26 -3.59 3.77 -2.94
CA LEU A 26 -4.21 3.84 -4.26
C LEU A 26 -4.83 5.23 -4.46
N THR A 27 -4.22 6.08 -5.27
CA THR A 27 -4.55 7.52 -5.33
C THR A 27 -4.59 8.07 -6.75
N ASN A 28 -5.48 9.04 -6.99
CA ASN A 28 -5.60 9.75 -8.27
C ASN A 28 -4.54 10.83 -8.48
N ARG A 29 -3.75 11.15 -7.44
CA ARG A 29 -2.71 12.20 -7.46
C ARG A 29 -1.36 11.61 -7.12
N ALA A 30 -0.31 12.10 -7.76
CA ALA A 30 1.07 11.75 -7.47
C ALA A 30 1.93 13.01 -7.52
N THR A 31 2.21 13.58 -6.35
CA THR A 31 3.29 14.56 -6.20
C THR A 31 4.49 13.84 -5.62
N HIS A 32 5.70 14.27 -6.01
CA HIS A 32 6.94 13.67 -5.54
C HIS A 32 7.05 13.73 -4.00
N GLU A 33 6.64 14.84 -3.39
CA GLU A 33 6.57 15.02 -1.94
C GLU A 33 5.65 14.01 -1.26
N LEU A 34 4.48 13.74 -1.84
CA LEU A 34 3.52 12.78 -1.29
C LEU A 34 4.05 11.35 -1.37
N ILE A 35 4.75 11.00 -2.46
CA ILE A 35 5.39 9.69 -2.60
C ILE A 35 6.47 9.53 -1.52
N ILE A 36 7.33 10.53 -1.33
CA ILE A 36 8.38 10.51 -0.30
C ILE A 36 7.76 10.36 1.10
N ASP A 37 6.77 11.17 1.44
CA ASP A 37 6.09 11.12 2.74
C ASP A 37 5.48 9.73 3.01
N VAL A 38 4.86 9.13 2.00
CA VAL A 38 4.29 7.78 2.09
C VAL A 38 5.36 6.72 2.35
N TYR A 39 6.46 6.71 1.59
CA TYR A 39 7.53 5.73 1.80
C TYR A 39 8.29 5.94 3.11
N SER A 40 8.34 7.18 3.63
CA SER A 40 8.90 7.45 4.97
C SER A 40 8.10 6.80 6.10
N LYS A 41 6.83 6.45 5.85
CA LYS A 41 5.89 5.84 6.81
C LYS A 41 5.73 4.33 6.60
N LEU A 42 6.78 3.67 6.12
CA LEU A 42 6.86 2.21 5.94
C LEU A 42 5.83 1.62 4.96
N ALA A 43 5.27 2.43 4.06
CA ALA A 43 4.39 1.92 3.01
C ALA A 43 5.16 0.97 2.09
N GLN A 44 4.52 -0.12 1.71
CA GLN A 44 5.13 -1.14 0.86
C GLN A 44 4.86 -0.89 -0.63
N GLY A 45 3.94 0.01 -0.95
CA GLY A 45 3.69 0.44 -2.32
C GLY A 45 2.86 1.72 -2.45
N TYR A 46 3.19 2.52 -3.45
CA TYR A 46 2.41 3.67 -3.90
C TYR A 46 1.89 3.40 -5.31
N ILE A 47 0.58 3.39 -5.48
CA ILE A 47 -0.09 3.03 -6.74
C ILE A 47 -0.94 4.21 -7.19
N ILE A 48 -0.64 4.69 -8.39
CA ILE A 48 -1.49 5.67 -9.07
C ILE A 48 -2.72 4.92 -9.57
N LYS A 49 -3.92 5.35 -9.16
CA LYS A 49 -5.17 4.69 -9.50
C LYS A 49 -5.32 4.65 -11.02
N PRO A 50 -5.48 3.45 -11.62
CA PRO A 50 -5.69 3.36 -13.05
C PRO A 50 -7.01 4.00 -13.47
N SER A 51 -7.03 4.58 -14.67
CA SER A 51 -8.19 5.27 -15.22
C SER A 51 -9.30 4.34 -15.69
N SER A 52 -9.01 3.06 -15.95
CA SER A 52 -10.00 2.09 -16.42
C SER A 52 -10.24 0.94 -15.43
N PRO A 53 -11.46 0.36 -15.40
CA PRO A 53 -11.75 -0.82 -14.60
C PRO A 53 -10.84 -2.03 -14.94
N LYS A 54 -10.49 -2.21 -16.21
CA LYS A 54 -9.63 -3.32 -16.67
C LYS A 54 -8.21 -3.20 -16.12
N GLU A 55 -7.64 -2.00 -16.16
CA GLU A 55 -6.30 -1.74 -15.60
C GLU A 55 -6.32 -1.85 -14.07
N LEU A 56 -7.40 -1.42 -13.41
CA LEU A 56 -7.57 -1.60 -11.97
C LEU A 56 -7.55 -3.08 -11.58
N ILE A 57 -8.30 -3.93 -12.28
CA ILE A 57 -8.30 -5.38 -12.04
C ILE A 57 -6.90 -5.97 -12.26
N SER A 58 -6.23 -5.56 -13.33
CA SER A 58 -4.87 -6.04 -13.64
C SER A 58 -3.86 -5.63 -12.57
N THR A 59 -3.98 -4.41 -12.06
CA THR A 59 -3.14 -3.86 -10.99
C THR A 59 -3.35 -4.63 -9.68
N LEU A 60 -4.61 -4.85 -9.28
CA LEU A 60 -4.94 -5.65 -8.10
C LEU A 60 -4.44 -7.09 -8.23
N LYS A 61 -4.54 -7.69 -9.41
CA LYS A 61 -4.00 -9.02 -9.66
C LYS A 61 -2.48 -9.06 -9.48
N ALA A 62 -1.74 -8.11 -10.04
CA ALA A 62 -0.28 -8.06 -9.88
C ALA A 62 0.14 -7.94 -8.40
N ILE A 63 -0.59 -7.15 -7.62
CA ILE A 63 -0.37 -6.99 -6.18
C ILE A 63 -0.58 -8.31 -5.44
N MET A 64 -1.69 -8.98 -5.68
CA MET A 64 -1.99 -10.28 -5.05
C MET A 64 -0.97 -11.34 -5.47
N ASP A 65 -0.64 -11.41 -6.76
CA ASP A 65 0.33 -12.38 -7.29
C ASP A 65 1.71 -12.16 -6.63
N TYR A 66 2.12 -10.92 -6.39
CA TYR A 66 3.34 -10.60 -5.62
C TYR A 66 3.23 -11.04 -4.16
N TRP A 67 2.13 -10.73 -3.46
CA TRP A 67 1.97 -11.12 -2.05
C TRP A 67 1.92 -12.63 -1.85
N GLN A 68 1.34 -13.37 -2.79
CA GLN A 68 1.26 -14.83 -2.73
C GLN A 68 2.62 -15.52 -2.75
N VAL A 69 3.64 -14.90 -3.35
CA VAL A 69 5.00 -15.46 -3.40
C VAL A 69 5.92 -14.93 -2.30
N CYS A 70 5.47 -13.96 -1.52
CA CYS A 70 6.23 -13.45 -0.38
C CYS A 70 6.20 -14.44 0.78
N ALA A 71 7.37 -14.71 1.38
CA ALA A 71 7.45 -15.41 2.65
C ALA A 71 6.94 -14.48 3.76
N MET A 72 5.81 -14.83 4.38
CA MET A 72 5.32 -14.11 5.56
C MET A 72 5.95 -14.73 6.82
N PRO A 73 6.38 -13.91 7.80
CA PRO A 73 6.86 -14.43 9.06
C PRO A 73 5.70 -15.13 9.79
N SER A 74 5.88 -16.43 10.05
CA SER A 74 4.98 -17.28 10.86
C SER A 74 4.93 -16.85 12.32
#